data_AF-A0A520A7J2-F1
#
_entry.id   AF-A0A520A7J2-F1
#
_cell.length_a   1.000
_cell.length_b   1.000
_cell.length_c   1.000
_cell.angle_alpha   90.00
_cell.angle_beta   90.00
_cell.angle_gamma   90.00
#
_symmetry.space_group_name_H-M   'P 1'
#
loop_
_entity.id
_entity.type
_entity.pdbx_description
1 polymer ?
#
loop_
_entity_poly.entity_id
_entity_poly.type
_entity_poly.pdbx_seq_one_letter_code
_entity_poly.pdbx_strand_id
1 'polypeptide(L)'
;MNATQQIIQALLTDLVAERPGYYLICPASEQALATFEQRAAAQGVPAEVTQQLVDFYEVANAFSYEFCLGFFSCDDVLIFEWWPHKELWLSLGDMDVIRWSAGKFCMGDASNVSYSAADEYATLLELLVGCSRYIKEMEATEPEEGNDV
;
A
#
# COMPACT_ATOMS: atom_id res chain seq x y z
N MET A 1 -16.78 5.01 -8.40
CA MET A 1 -15.45 4.43 -8.62
C MET A 1 -14.92 4.80 -10.00
N ASN A 2 -13.69 5.31 -10.06
CA ASN A 2 -12.96 5.53 -11.30
C ASN A 2 -12.25 4.25 -11.80
N ALA A 3 -11.59 4.30 -12.96
CA ALA A 3 -10.92 3.14 -13.55
C ALA A 3 -9.77 2.60 -12.66
N THR A 4 -8.98 3.48 -12.06
CA THR A 4 -7.91 3.11 -11.12
C THR A 4 -8.47 2.33 -9.94
N GLN A 5 -9.53 2.84 -9.31
CA GLN A 5 -10.19 2.22 -8.17
C GLN A 5 -10.78 0.84 -8.51
N GLN A 6 -11.32 0.67 -9.73
CA GLN A 6 -11.79 -0.64 -10.21
C GLN A 6 -10.64 -1.66 -10.30
N ILE A 7 -9.46 -1.23 -10.77
CA ILE A 7 -8.30 -2.11 -10.87
C ILE A 7 -7.77 -2.44 -9.47
N ILE A 8 -7.64 -1.46 -8.58
CA ILE A 8 -7.22 -1.67 -7.19
C ILE A 8 -8.18 -2.66 -6.50
N GLN A 9 -9.50 -2.45 -6.62
CA GLN A 9 -10.49 -3.36 -6.05
C GLN A 9 -10.34 -4.78 -6.59
N ALA A 10 -10.15 -4.95 -7.89
CA ALA A 10 -9.96 -6.26 -8.50
C ALA A 10 -8.68 -6.95 -7.98
N LEU A 11 -7.56 -6.22 -7.90
CA LEU A 11 -6.29 -6.74 -7.40
C LEU A 11 -6.40 -7.19 -5.95
N LEU A 12 -6.97 -6.37 -5.07
CA LEU A 12 -7.10 -6.71 -3.66
C LEU A 12 -8.10 -7.85 -3.45
N THR A 13 -9.23 -7.86 -4.16
CA THR A 13 -10.21 -8.96 -4.08
C THR A 13 -9.59 -10.29 -4.49
N ASP A 14 -8.79 -10.29 -5.56
CA ASP A 14 -8.10 -11.47 -6.04
C ASP A 14 -7.04 -11.96 -5.04
N LEU A 15 -6.29 -11.04 -4.43
CA LEU A 15 -5.28 -11.35 -3.41
C LEU A 15 -5.90 -12.04 -2.17
N VAL A 16 -7.07 -11.59 -1.74
CA VAL A 16 -7.75 -12.12 -0.54
C VAL A 16 -8.70 -13.28 -0.83
N ALA A 17 -8.79 -13.73 -2.09
CA ALA A 17 -9.83 -14.65 -2.55
C ALA A 17 -9.85 -15.99 -1.78
N GLU A 18 -8.69 -16.45 -1.31
CA GLU A 18 -8.59 -17.69 -0.53
C GLU A 18 -9.11 -17.56 0.91
N ARG A 19 -9.01 -16.35 1.49
CA ARG A 19 -9.42 -16.07 2.88
C ARG A 19 -10.15 -14.72 3.01
N PRO A 20 -11.30 -14.53 2.34
CA PRO A 20 -11.96 -13.22 2.21
C PRO A 20 -12.55 -12.70 3.51
N GLY A 21 -12.73 -13.55 4.54
CA GLY A 21 -13.19 -13.14 5.87
C GLY A 21 -12.08 -12.77 6.84
N TYR A 22 -10.82 -13.03 6.48
CA TYR A 22 -9.66 -12.72 7.31
C TYR A 22 -9.05 -11.37 6.94
N TYR A 23 -8.99 -11.08 5.64
CA TYR A 23 -8.48 -9.82 5.10
C TYR A 23 -9.61 -8.88 4.74
N LEU A 24 -9.66 -7.70 5.37
CA LEU A 24 -10.74 -6.73 5.20
C LEU A 24 -10.38 -5.68 4.15
N ILE A 25 -11.17 -5.64 3.08
CA ILE A 25 -11.15 -4.54 2.10
C ILE A 25 -12.30 -3.61 2.44
N CYS A 26 -11.99 -2.52 3.13
CA CYS A 26 -12.96 -1.53 3.57
C CYS A 26 -12.51 -0.14 3.14
N PRO A 27 -13.36 0.66 2.49
CA PRO A 27 -13.01 2.03 2.13
C PRO A 27 -12.89 2.91 3.37
N ALA A 28 -12.09 3.97 3.27
CA ALA A 28 -12.03 5.04 4.26
C ALA A 28 -13.38 5.79 4.32
N SER A 29 -13.69 6.34 5.49
CA SER A 29 -14.82 7.27 5.61
C SER A 29 -14.51 8.61 4.94
N GLU A 30 -15.55 9.34 4.51
CA GLU A 30 -15.41 10.69 3.95
C GLU A 30 -14.65 11.63 4.91
N GLN A 31 -14.88 11.51 6.22
CA GLN A 31 -14.19 12.32 7.22
C GLN A 31 -12.70 11.98 7.32
N ALA A 32 -12.33 10.71 7.22
CA ALA A 32 -10.94 10.26 7.23
C ALA A 32 -10.20 10.73 5.97
N LEU A 33 -10.83 10.62 4.80
CA LEU A 33 -10.29 11.13 3.53
C LEU A 33 -10.09 12.65 3.57
N ALA A 34 -11.09 13.41 4.01
CA ALA A 34 -10.96 14.86 4.14
C ALA A 34 -9.82 15.26 5.10
N THR A 35 -9.65 14.49 6.19
CA THR A 35 -8.54 14.69 7.14
C THR A 35 -7.18 14.42 6.49
N PHE A 36 -7.07 13.32 5.74
CA PHE A 36 -5.87 12.98 4.98
C PHE A 36 -5.51 14.07 3.97
N GLU A 37 -6.45 14.48 3.13
CA GLU A 37 -6.25 15.51 2.10
C GLU A 37 -5.84 16.85 2.72
N GLN A 38 -6.48 17.26 3.83
CA GLN A 38 -6.12 18.48 4.54
C GLN A 38 -4.67 18.42 5.05
N ARG A 39 -4.25 17.29 5.63
CA ARG A 39 -2.88 17.12 6.13
C ARG A 39 -1.87 17.09 4.98
N ALA A 40 -2.15 16.36 3.91
CA ALA A 40 -1.31 16.30 2.73
C ALA A 40 -1.12 17.70 2.12
N ALA A 41 -2.20 18.47 1.99
CA ALA A 41 -2.16 19.85 1.51
C ALA A 41 -1.35 20.77 2.45
N ALA A 42 -1.56 20.66 3.77
CA ALA A 42 -0.84 21.47 4.77
C ALA A 42 0.68 21.20 4.75
N GLN A 43 1.08 19.96 4.46
CA GLN A 43 2.47 19.56 4.34
C GLN A 43 3.06 19.89 2.95
N GLY A 44 2.23 20.19 1.96
CA GLY A 44 2.67 20.42 0.58
C GLY A 44 3.07 19.15 -0.14
N VAL A 45 2.40 18.03 0.16
CA VAL A 45 2.51 16.79 -0.62
C VAL A 45 2.03 17.04 -2.06
N PRO A 46 2.71 16.53 -3.09
CA PRO A 46 2.26 16.69 -4.48
C PRO A 46 0.83 16.18 -4.67
N ALA A 47 -0.01 17.00 -5.33
CA ALA A 47 -1.43 16.68 -5.51
C ALA A 47 -1.66 15.35 -6.25
N GLU A 48 -0.78 15.00 -7.20
CA GLU A 48 -0.84 13.73 -7.92
C GLU A 48 -0.60 12.52 -7.02
N VAL A 49 0.23 12.66 -5.99
CA VAL A 49 0.52 11.59 -5.02
C VAL A 49 -0.65 11.48 -4.04
N THR A 50 -1.15 12.62 -3.57
CA THR A 50 -2.36 12.68 -2.74
C THR A 50 -3.54 12.01 -3.43
N GLN A 51 -3.78 12.31 -4.72
CA GLN A 51 -4.89 11.73 -5.47
C GLN A 51 -4.75 10.21 -5.63
N GLN A 52 -3.55 9.71 -5.89
CA GLN A 52 -3.31 8.26 -5.98
C GLN A 52 -3.58 7.55 -4.65
N LEU A 53 -3.20 8.17 -3.53
CA LEU A 53 -3.49 7.65 -2.19
C LEU A 53 -4.98 7.72 -1.87
N VAL A 54 -5.68 8.81 -2.23
CA VAL A 54 -7.14 8.91 -2.10
C VAL A 54 -7.83 7.82 -2.91
N ASP A 55 -7.42 7.60 -4.16
CA ASP A 55 -7.97 6.53 -5.00
C ASP A 55 -7.79 5.15 -4.36
N PHE A 56 -6.67 4.90 -3.70
CA PHE A 56 -6.47 3.67 -2.93
C PHE A 56 -7.38 3.63 -1.69
N TYR A 57 -7.42 4.69 -0.89
CA TYR A 57 -8.19 4.74 0.36
C TYR A 57 -9.71 4.72 0.17
N GLU A 58 -10.21 5.16 -0.98
CA GLU A 58 -11.61 4.99 -1.38
C GLU A 58 -11.97 3.52 -1.69
N VAL A 59 -10.98 2.64 -1.81
CA VAL A 59 -11.15 1.19 -1.98
C VAL A 59 -10.81 0.44 -0.69
N ALA A 60 -9.65 0.74 -0.11
CA ALA A 60 -9.09 0.01 1.01
C ALA A 60 -8.33 0.93 1.98
N ASN A 61 -8.69 0.88 3.25
CA ASN A 61 -8.12 1.68 4.32
C ASN A 61 -7.65 0.77 5.46
N ALA A 62 -6.46 1.04 6.00
CA ALA A 62 -5.81 0.15 6.97
C ALA A 62 -5.72 -1.31 6.47
N PHE A 63 -5.46 -1.48 5.17
CA PHE A 63 -5.39 -2.79 4.54
C PHE A 63 -4.10 -3.51 4.91
N SER A 64 -4.19 -4.79 5.24
CA SER A 64 -3.01 -5.63 5.45
C SER A 64 -3.26 -7.00 4.86
N TYR A 65 -2.28 -7.54 4.15
CA TYR A 65 -2.24 -8.89 3.63
C TYR A 65 -0.95 -9.57 4.06
N GLU A 66 -1.10 -10.64 4.85
CA GLU A 66 0.01 -11.36 5.49
C GLU A 66 1.04 -10.37 6.09
N PHE A 67 2.34 -10.66 5.95
CA PHE A 67 3.46 -9.80 6.36
C PHE A 67 4.02 -8.95 5.21
N CYS A 68 3.47 -9.06 3.99
CA CYS A 68 4.09 -8.54 2.76
C CYS A 68 3.47 -7.24 2.23
N LEU A 69 2.19 -6.97 2.51
CA LEU A 69 1.49 -5.81 1.96
C LEU A 69 0.59 -5.17 3.01
N GLY A 70 1.13 -4.20 3.74
CA GLY A 70 0.40 -3.44 4.76
C GLY A 70 0.32 -1.97 4.42
N PHE A 71 -0.81 -1.33 4.71
CA PHE A 71 -1.02 0.10 4.62
C PHE A 71 -1.60 0.63 5.92
N PHE A 72 -1.13 1.81 6.31
CA PHE A 72 -1.77 2.61 7.34
C PHE A 72 -3.21 2.98 6.99
N SER A 73 -3.97 3.34 8.02
CA SER A 73 -5.19 4.14 7.82
C SER A 73 -4.81 5.52 7.29
N CYS A 74 -5.61 6.10 6.39
CA CYS A 74 -5.33 7.41 5.79
C CYS A 74 -5.34 8.56 6.81
N ASP A 75 -6.05 8.39 7.93
CA ASP A 75 -6.07 9.33 9.05
C ASP A 75 -4.98 9.08 10.09
N ASP A 76 -4.05 8.15 9.82
CA ASP A 76 -2.85 7.97 10.63
C ASP A 76 -1.88 9.14 10.41
N VAL A 77 -1.39 9.72 11.51
CA VAL A 77 -0.42 10.82 11.47
C VAL A 77 0.98 10.33 11.09
N LEU A 78 1.27 9.04 11.32
CA LEU A 78 2.57 8.42 11.06
C LEU A 78 2.93 8.44 9.58
N ILE A 79 1.92 8.51 8.68
CA ILE A 79 2.13 8.69 7.24
C ILE A 79 3.04 9.90 6.93
N PHE A 80 2.93 10.96 7.73
CA PHE A 80 3.62 12.22 7.52
C PHE A 80 4.84 12.42 8.41
N GLU A 81 5.20 11.46 9.27
CA GLU A 81 6.29 11.61 10.23
C GLU A 81 7.63 11.92 9.54
N TRP A 82 7.87 11.28 8.40
CA TRP A 82 9.10 11.41 7.61
C TRP A 82 9.04 12.51 6.54
N TRP A 83 8.00 13.34 6.55
CA TRP A 83 7.86 14.43 5.60
C TRP A 83 9.00 15.48 5.62
N PRO A 84 9.69 15.76 6.74
CA PRO A 84 10.91 16.59 6.72
C PRO A 84 11.98 16.08 5.75
N HIS A 85 11.99 14.77 5.46
CA HIS A 85 12.87 14.12 4.47
C HIS A 85 12.22 13.96 3.09
N LYS A 86 11.03 14.53 2.88
CA LYS A 86 10.21 14.39 1.66
C LYS A 86 9.80 12.95 1.37
N GLU A 87 9.53 12.20 2.44
CA GLU A 87 9.00 10.84 2.35
C GLU A 87 7.60 10.74 2.97
N LEU A 88 6.75 9.90 2.38
CA LEU A 88 5.51 9.43 3.01
C LEU A 88 5.68 7.95 3.32
N TRP A 89 5.58 7.56 4.59
CA TRP A 89 5.67 6.17 4.98
C TRP A 89 4.28 5.58 5.03
N LEU A 90 3.98 4.64 4.15
CA LEU A 90 2.62 4.16 3.92
C LEU A 90 2.30 2.90 4.72
N SER A 91 3.29 2.28 5.36
CA SER A 91 3.18 1.00 6.07
C SER A 91 4.05 0.91 7.33
N LEU A 92 3.65 0.09 8.31
CA LEU A 92 4.46 -0.35 9.47
C LEU A 92 4.81 -1.84 9.41
N GLY A 93 5.23 -2.34 8.26
CA GLY A 93 5.73 -3.72 8.20
C GLY A 93 7.05 -3.84 8.97
N ASP A 94 7.18 -4.91 9.77
CA ASP A 94 8.45 -5.29 10.43
C ASP A 94 9.52 -5.74 9.40
N MET A 95 9.12 -5.96 8.14
CA MET A 95 9.98 -6.44 7.06
C MET A 95 9.98 -5.40 5.92
N ASP A 96 8.86 -5.26 5.21
CA ASP A 96 8.75 -4.38 4.05
C ASP A 96 8.05 -3.05 4.39
N VAL A 97 8.69 -1.97 3.96
CA VAL A 97 8.20 -0.61 4.09
C VAL A 97 7.84 -0.07 2.71
N ILE A 98 6.55 0.16 2.51
CA ILE A 98 6.00 0.89 1.38
C ILE A 98 6.09 2.37 1.69
N ARG A 99 6.71 3.14 0.80
CA ARG A 99 6.81 4.58 0.95
C ARG A 99 6.71 5.30 -0.38
N TRP A 100 6.42 6.60 -0.33
CA TRP A 100 6.71 7.51 -1.43
C TRP A 100 7.98 8.30 -1.10
N SER A 101 8.98 8.28 -1.97
CA SER A 101 10.23 9.04 -1.82
C SER A 101 10.76 9.45 -3.19
N ALA A 102 11.33 10.65 -3.30
CA ALA A 102 11.96 11.16 -4.51
C ALA A 102 11.12 11.04 -5.81
N GLY A 103 9.79 11.20 -5.71
CA GLY A 103 8.89 11.13 -6.88
C GLY A 103 8.41 9.73 -7.24
N LYS A 104 8.74 8.71 -6.46
CA LYS A 104 8.38 7.32 -6.74
C LYS A 104 7.76 6.65 -5.51
N PHE A 105 6.96 5.62 -5.77
CA PHE A 105 6.54 4.66 -4.75
C PHE A 105 7.57 3.54 -4.68
N CYS A 106 8.01 3.19 -3.49
CA CYS A 106 9.12 2.27 -3.27
C CYS A 106 8.73 1.18 -2.27
N MET A 107 9.32 0.01 -2.44
CA MET A 107 9.37 -1.06 -1.45
C MET A 107 10.81 -1.28 -1.00
N GLY A 108 11.04 -1.19 0.30
CA GLY A 108 12.33 -1.41 0.93
C GLY A 108 12.18 -1.73 2.42
N ASP A 109 13.14 -1.35 3.24
CA ASP A 109 13.12 -1.55 4.70
C ASP A 109 13.41 -0.23 5.43
N ALA A 110 13.37 -0.21 6.77
CA ALA A 110 13.59 1.03 7.52
C ALA A 110 14.94 1.74 7.23
N SER A 111 15.96 1.00 6.78
CA SER A 111 17.31 1.50 6.45
C SER A 111 17.51 1.74 4.95
N ASN A 112 16.68 1.17 4.09
CA ASN A 112 16.83 1.22 2.63
C ASN A 112 15.51 1.60 1.94
N VAL A 113 15.50 2.71 1.20
CA VAL A 113 14.30 3.26 0.54
C VAL A 113 13.68 2.28 -0.46
N SER A 114 14.52 1.63 -1.27
CA SER A 114 14.14 0.60 -2.24
C SER A 114 15.15 -0.55 -2.20
N TYR A 115 14.70 -1.80 -2.22
CA TYR A 115 15.64 -2.94 -2.29
C TYR A 115 16.45 -2.92 -3.59
N SER A 116 15.82 -2.53 -4.69
CA SER A 116 16.45 -2.35 -5.99
C SER A 116 15.68 -1.34 -6.84
N ALA A 117 16.24 -0.99 -8.01
CA ALA A 117 15.54 -0.16 -8.99
C ALA A 117 14.28 -0.84 -9.58
N ALA A 118 14.12 -2.15 -9.42
CA ALA A 118 12.90 -2.86 -9.81
C ALA A 118 11.75 -2.66 -8.81
N ASP A 119 12.06 -2.20 -7.60
CA ASP A 119 11.13 -1.95 -6.50
C ASP A 119 10.74 -0.47 -6.40
N GLU A 120 10.97 0.27 -7.49
CA GLU A 120 10.64 1.68 -7.64
C GLU A 120 9.62 1.88 -8.75
N TYR A 121 8.48 2.45 -8.39
CA TYR A 121 7.30 2.55 -9.24
C TYR A 121 6.92 4.02 -9.42
N ALA A 122 6.49 4.40 -10.63
CA ALA A 122 6.06 5.77 -10.90
C ALA A 122 4.68 6.06 -10.28
N THR A 123 3.86 5.02 -10.12
CA THR A 123 2.51 5.12 -9.55
C THR A 123 2.26 4.09 -8.46
N LEU A 124 1.31 4.40 -7.57
CA LEU A 124 0.87 3.47 -6.53
C LEU A 124 0.25 2.21 -7.14
N LEU A 125 -0.47 2.35 -8.25
CA LEU A 125 -1.07 1.20 -8.94
C LEU A 125 0.00 0.23 -9.47
N GLU A 126 1.09 0.74 -10.06
CA GLU A 126 2.21 -0.08 -10.49
C GLU A 126 2.86 -0.82 -9.31
N LEU A 127 3.01 -0.15 -8.16
CA LEU A 127 3.50 -0.79 -6.94
C LEU A 127 2.57 -1.95 -6.53
N LEU A 128 1.26 -1.71 -6.45
CA LEU A 128 0.29 -2.74 -6.05
C LEU A 128 0.29 -3.95 -7.00
N VAL A 129 0.43 -3.72 -8.30
CA VAL A 129 0.59 -4.80 -9.30
C VAL A 129 1.89 -5.57 -9.08
N GLY A 130 2.99 -4.86 -8.81
CA GLY A 130 4.29 -5.45 -8.48
C GLY A 130 4.22 -6.34 -7.24
N CYS A 131 3.64 -5.83 -6.15
CA CYS A 131 3.43 -6.58 -4.91
C CYS A 131 2.57 -7.82 -5.13
N SER A 132 1.43 -7.69 -5.82
CA SER A 132 0.51 -8.81 -6.07
C SER A 132 1.19 -9.93 -6.86
N ARG A 133 2.02 -9.59 -7.84
CA ARG A 133 2.81 -10.58 -8.59
C ARG A 133 3.84 -11.28 -7.69
N TYR A 134 4.60 -10.51 -6.90
CA TYR A 134 5.61 -11.07 -6.00
C TYR A 134 4.99 -12.03 -4.98
N ILE A 135 3.86 -11.66 -4.38
CA ILE A 135 3.15 -12.50 -3.42
C ILE A 135 2.74 -13.83 -4.05
N LYS A 136 2.13 -13.81 -5.24
CA LYS A 136 1.71 -15.03 -5.95
C LYS A 136 2.90 -15.91 -6.35
N GLU A 137 4.01 -15.31 -6.75
CA GLU A 137 5.24 -16.04 -7.06
C GLU A 137 5.79 -16.72 -5.80
N MET A 138 5.75 -16.04 -4.65
CA MET A 138 6.16 -16.62 -3.37
C MET A 138 5.26 -17.78 -2.95
N GLU A 139 3.94 -17.59 -2.95
CA GLU A 139 2.95 -18.61 -2.62
C GLU A 139 3.05 -19.86 -3.52
N ALA A 140 3.39 -19.69 -4.80
CA ALA A 140 3.60 -20.81 -5.72
C ALA A 140 4.90 -21.60 -5.46
N THR A 141 5.86 -21.01 -4.73
CA THR A 141 7.17 -21.62 -4.43
C THR A 141 7.28 -22.19 -3.02
N GLU A 142 6.36 -21.83 -2.11
CA GLU A 142 6.25 -22.51 -0.83
C GLU A 142 5.75 -23.93 -1.07
N PRO A 143 6.54 -24.98 -0.75
CA PRO A 143 6.02 -26.34 -0.82
C PRO A 143 4.86 -26.43 0.18
N GLU A 144 3.71 -26.99 -0.24
CA GLU A 144 2.66 -27.37 0.70
C GLU A 144 3.33 -28.14 1.85
N GLU A 145 3.35 -27.55 3.05
CA GLU A 145 3.78 -28.29 4.23
C GLU A 145 2.95 -29.55 4.26
N GLY A 146 3.65 -30.68 4.12
CA GLY A 146 3.03 -31.98 3.94
C GLY A 146 1.92 -32.18 4.95
N ASN A 147 0.75 -32.57 4.44
CA ASN A 147 -0.23 -33.32 5.19
C ASN A 147 0.40 -34.67 5.58
N ASP A 148 1.30 -34.64 6.56
CA ASP A 148 1.73 -35.80 7.32
C ASP A 148 1.18 -35.63 8.74
N VAL A 149 -0.02 -36.17 8.97
CA VAL A 149 -0.36 -37.27 9.91
C VAL A 149 -1.88 -37.40 10.01
#